data_AF-A0A850M2H3-F1
#
_entry.id   AF-A0A850M2H3-F1
#
_cell.length_a   1.000
_cell.length_b   1.000
_cell.length_c   1.000
_cell.angle_alpha   90.00
_cell.angle_beta   90.00
_cell.angle_gamma   90.00
#
_symmetry.space_group_name_H-M   'P 1'
#
loop_
_entity.id
_entity.type
_entity.pdbx_description
1 polymer ?
#
loop_
_entity_poly.entity_id
_entity_poly.type
_entity_poly.pdbx_seq_one_letter_code
_entity_poly.pdbx_strand_id
1 'polypeptide(L)'
;MIGFLFSILLLIIIGMIVAWAYKRKLRQINKDASVLLGFLIIGLFWTFGILFYLNVLNLGVAGRNLMWNFPFNLGIVPTPSLHPYAIILFLSYPLWYLWGLERGYTLWGRRPYQEGTLFLFRMNKPGEILPEEKKEPPKSTEK
;
A
#
# COMPACT_ATOMS: atom_id res chain seq x y z
N MET A 1 -11.15 -9.59 -15.82
CA MET A 1 -11.24 -8.35 -15.02
C MET A 1 -11.10 -8.65 -13.53
N ILE A 2 -11.65 -9.76 -13.05
CA ILE A 2 -11.58 -10.16 -11.64
C ILE A 2 -10.15 -10.33 -11.11
N GLY A 3 -9.16 -10.76 -11.91
CA GLY A 3 -7.77 -10.86 -11.44
C GLY A 3 -7.16 -9.53 -11.03
N PHE A 4 -7.33 -8.49 -11.86
CA PHE A 4 -6.95 -7.12 -11.49
C PHE A 4 -7.71 -6.63 -10.25
N LEU A 5 -9.04 -6.85 -10.20
CA LEU A 5 -9.84 -6.44 -9.03
C LEU A 5 -9.39 -7.14 -7.74
N PHE A 6 -9.07 -8.43 -7.82
CA PHE A 6 -8.58 -9.20 -6.69
C PHE A 6 -7.22 -8.67 -6.22
N SER A 7 -6.32 -8.34 -7.15
CA SER A 7 -5.03 -7.73 -6.80
C SER A 7 -5.18 -6.35 -6.15
N ILE A 8 -6.19 -5.56 -6.55
CA ILE A 8 -6.54 -4.29 -5.91
C ILE A 8 -7.03 -4.51 -4.47
N LEU A 9 -7.96 -5.45 -4.27
CA LEU A 9 -8.43 -5.79 -2.92
C LEU A 9 -7.28 -6.29 -2.04
N LEU A 10 -6.39 -7.12 -2.60
CA LEU A 10 -5.22 -7.61 -1.89
C LEU A 10 -4.26 -6.48 -1.51
N LEU A 11 -4.01 -5.51 -2.40
CA LEU A 11 -3.19 -4.32 -2.11
C LEU A 11 -3.78 -3.48 -0.98
N ILE A 12 -5.11 -3.31 -0.96
CA ILE A 12 -5.80 -2.59 0.13
C ILE A 12 -5.59 -3.32 1.46
N ILE A 13 -5.83 -4.64 1.49
CA ILE A 13 -5.67 -5.48 2.70
C ILE A 13 -4.22 -5.45 3.17
N ILE A 14 -3.25 -5.55 2.25
CA ILE A 14 -1.82 -5.47 2.58
C ILE A 14 -1.50 -4.08 3.14
N GLY A 15 -1.95 -3.00 2.51
CA GLY A 15 -1.74 -1.63 3.01
C GLY A 15 -2.27 -1.45 4.44
N MET A 16 -3.44 -2.04 4.71
CA MET A 16 -4.01 -2.13 6.05
C MET A 16 -3.11 -2.94 7.02
N ILE A 17 -2.67 -4.14 6.65
CA ILE A 17 -1.76 -4.95 7.48
C ILE A 17 -0.45 -4.19 7.78
N VAL A 18 0.08 -3.47 6.79
CA VAL A 18 1.29 -2.64 6.95
C VAL A 18 1.05 -1.52 7.95
N ALA A 19 -0.09 -0.84 7.88
CA ALA A 19 -0.47 0.19 8.85
C ALA A 19 -0.51 -0.37 10.28
N TRP A 20 -1.06 -1.58 10.45
CA TRP A 20 -1.07 -2.29 11.73
C TRP A 20 0.33 -2.68 12.21
N ALA A 21 1.16 -3.26 11.33
CA ALA A 21 2.54 -3.63 11.65
C ALA A 21 3.38 -2.40 12.04
N TYR A 22 3.15 -1.28 11.35
CA TYR A 22 3.82 -0.02 11.63
C TYR A 22 3.42 0.57 12.98
N LYS A 23 2.18 0.38 13.42
CA LYS A 23 1.75 0.74 14.79
C LYS A 23 2.44 -0.15 15.84
N ARG A 24 2.53 -1.45 15.61
CA ARG A 24 3.00 -2.42 16.63
C ARG A 24 4.51 -2.48 16.81
N LYS A 25 5.30 -2.48 15.72
CA LYS A 25 6.74 -2.76 15.78
C LYS A 25 7.62 -1.75 15.03
N LEU A 26 7.22 -1.32 13.83
CA LEU A 26 8.14 -0.54 12.98
C LEU A 26 8.32 0.92 13.44
N ARG A 27 7.40 1.48 14.24
CA ARG A 27 7.54 2.85 14.81
C ARG A 27 8.82 3.01 15.63
N GLN A 28 9.27 1.96 16.31
CA GLN A 28 10.45 2.02 17.19
C GLN A 28 11.78 1.91 16.43
N ILE A 29 11.76 1.41 15.19
CA ILE A 29 12.97 1.07 14.44
C ILE A 29 13.30 2.18 13.44
N ASN A 30 12.33 2.62 12.63
CA ASN A 30 12.56 3.68 11.64
C ASN A 30 11.24 4.35 11.21
N LYS A 31 11.21 5.69 11.21
CA LYS A 31 10.03 6.47 10.79
C LYS A 31 9.67 6.20 9.33
N ASP A 32 10.66 5.94 8.47
CA ASP A 32 10.50 5.76 7.02
C ASP A 32 10.23 4.32 6.60
N ALA A 33 10.19 3.38 7.55
CA ALA A 33 10.03 1.96 7.25
C ALA A 33 8.71 1.65 6.52
N SER A 34 7.64 2.42 6.77
CA SER A 34 6.36 2.24 6.06
C SER A 34 6.47 2.61 4.58
N VAL A 35 7.24 3.65 4.25
CA VAL A 35 7.45 4.11 2.87
C VAL A 35 8.28 3.10 2.10
N LEU A 36 9.40 2.64 2.68
CA LEU A 36 10.26 1.64 2.07
C LEU A 36 9.49 0.33 1.82
N LEU A 37 8.69 -0.11 2.80
CA LEU A 37 7.89 -1.31 2.66
C LEU A 37 6.80 -1.16 1.58
N GLY A 38 6.21 0.03 1.45
CA GLY A 38 5.29 0.36 0.37
C GLY A 38 5.95 0.27 -1.01
N PHE A 39 7.14 0.85 -1.17
CA PHE A 39 7.92 0.74 -2.41
C PHE A 39 8.24 -0.72 -2.77
N LEU A 40 8.67 -1.53 -1.79
CA LEU A 40 8.95 -2.94 -2.01
C LEU A 40 7.69 -3.71 -2.43
N ILE A 41 6.55 -3.47 -1.78
CA ILE A 41 5.29 -4.15 -2.10
C ILE A 41 4.83 -3.78 -3.51
N ILE A 42 4.78 -2.48 -3.84
CA ILE A 42 4.35 -2.01 -5.15
C ILE A 42 5.30 -2.52 -6.23
N GLY A 43 6.61 -2.41 -6.02
CA GLY A 43 7.62 -2.92 -6.94
C GLY A 43 7.49 -4.42 -7.19
N LEU A 44 7.17 -5.20 -6.17
CA LEU A 44 6.93 -6.63 -6.28
C LEU A 44 5.66 -6.92 -7.08
N PHE A 45 4.55 -6.25 -6.78
CA PHE A 45 3.30 -6.39 -7.55
C PHE A 45 3.49 -6.01 -9.03
N TRP A 46 4.25 -4.95 -9.31
CA TRP A 46 4.57 -4.55 -10.68
C TRP A 46 5.48 -5.56 -11.38
N THR A 47 6.49 -6.07 -10.70
CA THR A 47 7.39 -7.08 -11.27
C THR A 47 6.60 -8.33 -11.64
N PHE A 48 5.78 -8.86 -10.72
CA PHE A 48 4.95 -10.03 -11.00
C PHE A 48 3.96 -9.76 -12.12
N GLY A 49 3.29 -8.60 -12.13
CA GLY A 49 2.34 -8.28 -13.20
C GLY A 49 2.98 -8.17 -14.58
N ILE A 50 4.18 -7.58 -14.69
CA ILE A 50 4.94 -7.54 -15.95
C ILE A 50 5.33 -8.95 -16.38
N LEU A 51 5.84 -9.77 -15.45
CA LEU A 51 6.24 -11.15 -15.75
C LEU A 51 5.05 -12.02 -16.22
N PHE A 52 3.87 -11.86 -15.61
CA PHE A 52 2.64 -12.52 -16.07
C PHE A 52 2.19 -11.97 -17.43
N TYR A 53 2.26 -10.65 -17.64
CA TYR A 53 1.85 -10.02 -18.89
C TYR A 53 2.75 -10.42 -20.07
N LEU A 54 4.05 -10.55 -19.84
CA LEU A 54 5.03 -11.04 -20.82
C LEU A 54 4.98 -12.57 -20.98
N ASN A 55 4.10 -13.27 -20.26
CA ASN A 55 4.03 -14.74 -20.20
C ASN A 55 5.35 -15.42 -19.76
N VAL A 56 6.22 -14.71 -19.05
CA VAL A 56 7.45 -15.28 -18.46
C VAL A 56 7.09 -16.22 -17.31
N LEU A 57 6.08 -15.86 -16.53
CA LEU A 57 5.48 -16.74 -15.52
C LEU A 57 4.20 -17.37 -16.10
N ASN A 58 4.24 -18.69 -16.32
CA ASN A 58 3.12 -19.48 -16.80
C ASN A 58 2.84 -20.61 -15.81
N LEU A 59 1.82 -20.43 -14.96
CA LEU A 59 1.44 -21.39 -13.91
C LEU A 59 0.42 -22.41 -14.46
N GLY A 60 0.70 -22.99 -15.62
CA GLY A 60 -0.18 -23.94 -16.33
C GLY A 60 -1.29 -23.27 -17.16
N VAL A 61 -1.40 -21.94 -17.12
CA VAL A 61 -2.27 -21.11 -17.97
C VAL A 61 -1.50 -19.86 -18.35
N ALA A 62 -1.65 -19.38 -19.59
CA ALA A 62 -0.97 -18.17 -20.06
C ALA A 62 -1.09 -17.03 -19.02
N GLY A 63 0.04 -16.45 -18.62
CA GLY A 63 0.12 -15.43 -17.59
C GLY A 63 -0.81 -14.24 -17.83
N ARG A 64 -1.01 -13.85 -19.10
CA ARG A 64 -2.03 -12.86 -19.48
C ARG A 64 -3.42 -13.28 -19.04
N ASN A 65 -3.83 -14.51 -19.26
CA ASN A 65 -5.15 -15.00 -18.88
C ASN A 65 -5.32 -15.02 -17.35
N LEU A 66 -4.26 -15.31 -16.59
CA LEU A 66 -4.27 -15.25 -15.13
C LEU A 66 -4.56 -13.84 -14.63
N MET A 67 -3.96 -12.80 -15.23
CA MET A 67 -4.26 -11.41 -14.84
C MET A 67 -5.74 -11.04 -15.00
N TRP A 68 -6.42 -11.63 -15.98
CA TRP A 68 -7.84 -11.38 -16.20
C TRP A 68 -8.78 -12.28 -15.38
N ASN A 69 -8.38 -13.52 -15.12
CA ASN A 69 -9.26 -14.59 -14.61
C ASN A 69 -8.79 -15.22 -13.29
N PHE A 70 -7.81 -14.68 -12.60
CA PHE A 70 -7.43 -15.18 -11.28
C PHE A 70 -8.37 -14.61 -10.19
N PRO A 71 -8.76 -15.33 -9.13
CA PRO A 71 -8.55 -16.77 -8.88
C PRO A 71 -9.61 -17.67 -9.55
N PHE A 72 -10.69 -17.11 -10.10
CA PHE A 72 -11.79 -17.87 -10.72
C PHE A 72 -11.82 -17.69 -12.24
N ASN A 73 -11.82 -18.80 -12.99
CA ASN A 73 -11.90 -18.74 -14.45
C ASN A 73 -13.28 -18.25 -14.91
N LEU A 74 -13.35 -16.99 -15.35
CA LEU A 74 -14.58 -16.35 -15.85
C LEU A 74 -14.68 -16.37 -17.39
N GLY A 75 -13.78 -17.07 -18.07
CA GLY A 75 -13.77 -17.15 -19.54
C GLY A 75 -13.40 -15.85 -20.24
N ILE A 76 -12.79 -14.88 -19.55
CA ILE A 76 -12.41 -13.60 -20.15
C ILE A 76 -11.15 -13.81 -20.99
N VAL A 77 -11.29 -13.66 -22.31
CA VAL A 77 -10.16 -13.76 -23.24
C VAL A 77 -9.54 -12.36 -23.40
N PRO A 78 -8.24 -12.18 -23.12
CA PRO A 78 -7.56 -10.91 -23.32
C PRO A 78 -7.51 -10.56 -24.80
N THR A 79 -8.29 -9.56 -25.22
CA THR A 79 -8.26 -9.00 -26.57
C THR A 79 -7.43 -7.71 -26.60
N PRO A 80 -6.93 -7.29 -27.78
CA PRO A 80 -6.12 -6.07 -27.90
C PRO A 80 -6.81 -4.80 -27.35
N SER A 81 -8.14 -4.73 -27.48
CA SER A 81 -8.95 -3.63 -26.96
C SER A 81 -8.91 -3.47 -25.44
N LEU A 82 -8.55 -4.53 -24.71
CA LEU A 82 -8.51 -4.56 -23.25
C LEU A 82 -7.14 -4.14 -22.68
N HIS A 83 -6.10 -4.04 -23.51
CA HIS A 83 -4.75 -3.68 -23.06
C HIS A 83 -4.64 -2.29 -22.42
N PRO A 84 -5.26 -1.21 -22.96
CA PRO A 84 -5.20 0.11 -22.32
C PRO A 84 -5.78 0.10 -20.91
N TYR A 85 -6.88 -0.63 -20.70
CA TYR A 85 -7.51 -0.76 -19.38
C TYR A 85 -6.61 -1.50 -18.39
N ALA A 86 -5.91 -2.55 -18.83
CA ALA A 86 -4.92 -3.24 -18.00
C ALA A 86 -3.81 -2.29 -17.56
N ILE A 87 -3.29 -1.44 -18.45
CA ILE A 87 -2.22 -0.48 -18.14
C ILE A 87 -2.71 0.53 -17.10
N ILE A 88 -3.91 1.09 -17.29
CA ILE A 88 -4.50 2.07 -16.34
C ILE A 88 -4.69 1.43 -14.97
N LEU A 89 -5.24 0.22 -14.91
CA LEU A 89 -5.41 -0.52 -13.64
C LEU A 89 -4.06 -0.79 -12.98
N PHE A 90 -3.05 -1.17 -13.77
CA PHE A 90 -1.72 -1.46 -13.26
C PHE A 90 -1.01 -0.24 -12.68
N LEU A 91 -1.13 0.90 -13.36
CA LEU A 91 -0.61 2.19 -12.87
C LEU A 91 -1.37 2.70 -11.64
N SER A 92 -2.60 2.25 -11.43
CA SER A 92 -3.40 2.63 -10.25
C SER A 92 -3.02 1.88 -8.96
N TYR A 93 -2.18 0.83 -9.01
CA TYR A 93 -1.81 0.01 -7.84
C TYR A 93 -1.25 0.81 -6.65
N PRO A 94 -0.37 1.82 -6.83
CA PRO A 94 0.09 2.66 -5.73
C PRO A 94 -1.05 3.39 -5.02
N LEU A 95 -2.07 3.87 -5.76
CA LEU A 95 -3.20 4.59 -5.21
C LEU A 95 -4.04 3.69 -4.30
N TRP A 96 -4.31 2.46 -4.72
CA TRP A 96 -5.07 1.48 -3.92
C TRP A 96 -4.33 1.05 -2.66
N TYR A 97 -3.01 0.86 -2.76
CA TYR A 97 -2.18 0.58 -1.61
C TYR A 97 -2.18 1.73 -0.59
N LEU A 98 -1.97 2.97 -1.06
CA LEU A 98 -2.01 4.17 -0.21
C LEU A 98 -3.38 4.32 0.46
N TRP A 99 -4.46 4.12 -0.29
CA TRP A 99 -5.81 4.16 0.24
C TRP A 99 -6.03 3.13 1.35
N GLY A 100 -5.60 1.88 1.15
CA GLY A 100 -5.68 0.86 2.19
C GLY A 100 -4.86 1.21 3.44
N LEU A 101 -3.70 1.81 3.23
CA LEU A 101 -2.80 2.23 4.31
C LEU A 101 -3.41 3.38 5.14
N GLU A 102 -4.01 4.40 4.50
CA GLU A 102 -4.72 5.49 5.17
C GLU A 102 -5.94 5.01 5.98
N ARG A 103 -6.76 4.13 5.38
CA ARG A 103 -7.90 3.52 6.07
C ARG A 103 -7.45 2.67 7.24
N GLY A 104 -6.34 1.95 7.06
CA GLY A 104 -5.68 1.24 8.14
C GLY A 104 -5.34 2.15 9.31
N TYR A 105 -4.58 3.21 9.06
CA TYR A 105 -4.23 4.16 10.13
C TYR A 105 -5.45 4.76 10.82
N THR A 106 -6.51 5.05 10.07
CA THR A 106 -7.78 5.54 10.61
C THR A 106 -8.41 4.52 11.56
N LEU A 107 -8.53 3.26 11.14
CA LEU A 107 -9.13 2.17 11.94
C LEU A 107 -8.32 1.83 13.19
N TRP A 108 -6.99 1.89 13.12
CA TRP A 108 -6.12 1.62 14.27
C TRP A 108 -5.83 2.85 15.13
N GLY A 109 -6.54 3.96 14.91
CA GLY A 109 -6.53 5.13 15.81
C GLY A 109 -5.26 5.97 15.73
N ARG A 110 -4.63 6.08 14.55
CA ARG A 110 -3.46 6.95 14.35
C ARG A 110 -3.92 8.31 13.78
N ARG A 111 -3.43 9.40 14.38
CA ARG A 111 -3.72 10.77 13.88
C ARG A 111 -3.00 11.00 12.54
N PRO A 112 -3.64 11.73 11.60
CA PRO A 112 -3.07 12.04 10.29
C PRO A 112 -1.71 12.76 10.38
N TYR A 113 -1.46 13.54 11.44
CA TYR A 113 -0.19 14.27 11.70
C TYR A 113 1.06 13.41 11.98
N GLN A 114 0.98 12.07 12.03
CA GLN A 114 2.17 11.19 12.16
C GLN A 114 2.70 10.75 10.78
N GLU A 115 2.73 11.71 9.87
CA GLU A 115 2.81 11.60 8.40
C GLU A 115 4.08 10.91 7.89
N GLY A 116 3.98 9.63 7.55
CA GLY A 116 4.86 9.00 6.54
C GLY A 116 4.26 9.06 5.13
N THR A 117 2.93 9.15 5.01
CA THR A 117 2.21 9.18 3.72
C THR A 117 1.92 10.58 3.21
N LEU A 118 1.57 11.52 4.10
CA LEU A 118 1.34 12.93 3.74
C LEU A 118 2.64 13.70 3.43
N PHE A 119 3.81 13.18 3.83
CA PHE A 119 5.11 13.75 3.43
C PHE A 119 5.34 13.69 1.91
N LEU A 120 4.76 12.72 1.20
CA LEU A 120 4.85 12.67 -0.27
C LEU A 120 4.16 13.86 -0.97
N PHE A 121 3.26 14.57 -0.28
CA PHE A 121 2.54 15.73 -0.81
C PHE A 121 2.77 17.03 -0.02
N ARG A 122 3.34 16.97 1.18
CA ARG A 122 3.84 18.16 1.89
C ARG A 122 5.25 18.47 1.40
N MET A 123 5.35 19.43 0.48
CA MET A 123 6.51 20.33 0.49
C MET A 123 6.52 21.00 1.87
N ASN A 124 7.29 20.44 2.80
CA ASN A 124 7.47 21.02 4.11
C ASN A 124 7.99 22.45 3.94
N LYS A 125 7.19 23.43 4.37
CA LYS A 125 7.74 24.75 4.68
C LYS A 125 8.79 24.52 5.78
N PRO A 126 10.06 24.91 5.58
CA PRO A 126 11.11 24.69 6.57
C PRO A 126 10.78 25.56 7.79
N GLY A 127 10.48 24.92 8.94
CA GLY A 127 10.36 25.64 10.22
C GLY A 127 9.26 25.20 11.20
N GLU A 128 8.39 24.24 10.87
CA GLU A 128 7.35 23.81 11.81
C GLU A 128 7.91 22.89 12.90
N ILE A 129 8.18 23.49 14.07
CA ILE A 129 8.62 22.80 15.28
C ILE A 129 7.43 21.97 15.80
N LEU A 130 7.64 20.66 15.91
CA LEU A 130 6.67 19.74 16.51
C LEU A 130 6.44 20.15 17.97
N PRO A 131 5.18 20.23 18.45
CA PRO A 131 4.92 20.56 19.85
C PRO A 131 5.51 19.46 20.74
N GLU A 132 6.47 19.83 21.58
CA GLU A 132 7.04 18.93 22.59
C GLU A 132 5.92 18.44 23.51
N GLU A 133 5.90 17.13 23.72
CA GLU A 133 5.06 16.46 24.70
C GLU A 133 5.37 17.06 26.08
N LYS A 134 4.46 17.89 26.61
CA LYS A 134 4.54 18.38 27.98
C LYS A 134 4.61 17.18 28.91
N LYS A 135 5.81 16.84 29.39
CA LYS A 135 5.99 15.99 30.56
C LYS A 135 5.34 16.74 31.72
N GLU A 136 4.20 16.26 32.21
CA GLU A 136 3.68 16.70 33.50
C GLU A 136 4.76 16.44 34.55
N PRO A 137 5.16 17.44 35.36
CA PRO A 137 6.12 17.23 36.41
C PRO A 137 5.53 16.26 37.45
N PRO A 138 6.37 15.41 38.08
CA PRO A 138 5.90 14.48 39.09
C PRO A 138 5.24 15.28 40.23
N LYS A 139 4.01 14.91 40.58
CA LYS A 139 3.34 15.42 41.79
C LYS A 139 4.25 15.16 42.98
N SER A 140 4.78 16.23 43.56
CA SER A 140 5.40 16.21 44.88
C SER A 140 4.33 15.78 45.89
N THR A 141 4.38 14.53 46.33
CA THR A 141 3.73 14.12 47.57
C THR A 141 4.45 14.82 48.71
N GLU A 142 3.91 15.96 49.15
CA GLU A 142 4.25 16.56 50.44
C GLU A 142 3.50 15.82 51.56
N LYS A 143 4.33 15.26 52.46
CA LYS A 143 4.14 14.95 53.89
C LYS A 143 3.06 13.94 54.29
#